data_AF-A0A5R8Z435-F1
#
_entry.id   AF-A0A5R8Z435-F1
#
_cell.length_a   1.000
_cell.length_b   1.000
_cell.length_c   1.000
_cell.angle_alpha   90.00
_cell.angle_beta   90.00
_cell.angle_gamma   90.00
#
_symmetry.space_group_name_H-M   'P 1'
#
loop_
_entity.id
_entity.type
_entity.pdbx_description
1 polymer ?
#
loop_
_entity_poly.entity_id
_entity_poly.type
_entity_poly.pdbx_seq_one_letter_code
_entity_poly.pdbx_strand_id
1 'polypeptide(L)'
;MPVSHAPSPLLEMLAGITDPRDRRGIRHPLPAVLGVAVVATLAEAANYRELGSVAADLPQRLLHILGARWNQARHRLAAPSAGTLRRVLIGLDADELDTAVGS
;
A
#
# COMPACT_ATOMS: atom_id res chain seq x y z
N MET A 1 -1.80 3.45 -24.88
CA MET A 1 -2.59 4.54 -24.25
C MET A 1 -2.49 4.36 -22.74
N PRO A 2 -1.94 5.32 -21.96
CA PRO A 2 -2.07 5.24 -20.52
C PRO A 2 -3.54 5.54 -20.19
N VAL A 3 -4.24 4.53 -19.68
CA VAL A 3 -5.52 4.75 -19.02
C VAL A 3 -5.21 5.45 -17.71
N SER A 4 -5.39 6.76 -17.68
CA SER A 4 -5.38 7.56 -16.46
C SER A 4 -6.54 7.09 -15.59
N HIS A 5 -6.27 6.20 -14.64
CA HIS A 5 -7.24 5.88 -13.62
C HIS A 5 -7.12 6.97 -12.57
N ALA A 6 -8.22 7.68 -12.29
CA ALA A 6 -8.31 8.41 -11.03
C ALA A 6 -7.98 7.42 -9.88
N PRO A 7 -7.31 7.87 -8.81
CA PRO A 7 -7.11 7.02 -7.64
C PRO A 7 -8.45 6.39 -7.27
N SER A 8 -8.47 5.08 -7.03
CA SER A 8 -9.71 4.41 -6.66
C SER A 8 -10.30 5.07 -5.39
N PRO A 9 -11.63 5.06 -5.19
CA PRO A 9 -12.24 5.66 -4.00
C PRO A 9 -11.61 5.17 -2.68
N LEU A 10 -11.17 3.90 -2.68
CA LEU A 10 -10.36 3.30 -1.62
C LEU A 10 -9.06 4.10 -1.36
N LEU A 11 -8.26 4.36 -2.38
CA LEU A 11 -6.98 5.05 -2.20
C LEU A 11 -7.15 6.53 -1.82
N GLU A 12 -8.22 7.17 -2.26
CA GLU A 12 -8.57 8.53 -1.82
C GLU A 12 -8.89 8.55 -0.33
N MET A 13 -9.70 7.60 0.14
CA MET A 13 -10.02 7.42 1.56
C MET A 13 -8.75 7.15 2.39
N LEU A 14 -7.88 6.24 1.94
CA LEU A 14 -6.61 5.95 2.61
C LEU A 14 -5.61 7.11 2.58
N ALA A 15 -5.74 8.05 1.65
CA ALA A 15 -4.91 9.25 1.58
C ALA A 15 -5.24 10.27 2.67
N GLY A 16 -6.40 10.16 3.30
CA GLY A 16 -6.78 10.96 4.46
C GLY A 16 -6.09 10.55 5.76
N ILE A 17 -5.48 9.35 5.81
CA ILE A 17 -4.86 8.80 7.02
C ILE A 17 -3.47 9.42 7.23
N THR A 18 -3.18 9.78 8.47
CA THR A 18 -1.87 10.30 8.88
C THR A 18 -0.79 9.24 8.73
N ASP A 19 0.29 9.57 8.00
CA ASP A 19 1.44 8.67 7.85
C ASP A 19 2.25 8.64 9.16
N PRO A 20 2.32 7.49 9.87
CA PRO A 20 3.02 7.41 11.16
C PRO A 20 4.55 7.38 11.02
N ARG A 21 5.06 7.37 9.78
CA ARG A 21 6.49 7.26 9.50
C ARG A 21 7.14 8.65 9.49
N ASP A 22 8.40 8.71 9.93
CA ASP A 22 9.25 9.88 9.69
C ASP A 22 9.31 10.19 8.18
N ARG A 23 9.13 11.46 7.82
CA ARG A 23 9.20 11.98 6.44
C ARG A 23 10.46 11.52 5.70
N ARG A 24 11.61 11.41 6.39
CA ARG A 24 12.88 10.94 5.82
C ARG A 24 12.86 9.46 5.43
N GLY A 25 11.96 8.68 6.01
CA GLY A 25 11.80 7.24 5.78
C GLY A 25 10.78 6.87 4.70
N ILE A 26 10.02 7.82 4.16
CA ILE A 26 8.94 7.56 3.21
C ILE A 26 9.53 7.22 1.83
N ARG A 27 9.40 5.94 1.45
CA ARG A 27 9.75 5.45 0.10
C ARG A 27 8.53 5.14 -0.75
N HIS A 28 7.46 4.67 -0.13
CA HIS A 28 6.20 4.32 -0.76
C HIS A 28 5.11 5.22 -0.17
N PRO A 29 4.24 5.83 -0.99
CA PRO A 29 3.13 6.61 -0.48
C PRO A 29 2.24 5.72 0.39
N LEU A 30 1.73 6.26 1.50
CA LEU A 30 0.94 5.51 2.48
C LEU A 30 -0.26 4.78 1.83
N PRO A 31 -1.07 5.43 0.96
CA PRO A 31 -2.20 4.75 0.31
C PRO A 31 -1.78 3.51 -0.48
N ALA A 32 -0.61 3.54 -1.13
CA ALA A 32 -0.11 2.38 -1.86
C ALA A 32 0.31 1.24 -0.94
N VAL A 33 0.89 1.55 0.23
CA VAL A 33 1.25 0.52 1.21
C VAL A 33 -0.01 -0.14 1.77
N LEU A 34 -0.99 0.66 2.15
CA LEU A 34 -2.25 0.19 2.71
C LEU A 34 -3.10 -0.55 1.66
N GLY A 35 -3.20 -0.04 0.44
CA GLY A 35 -3.90 -0.72 -0.65
C GLY A 35 -3.27 -2.06 -1.02
N VAL A 36 -1.93 -2.16 -1.01
CA VAL A 36 -1.24 -3.46 -1.17
C VAL A 36 -1.54 -4.40 -0.01
N ALA A 37 -1.57 -3.89 1.24
CA ALA A 37 -1.92 -4.69 2.40
C ALA A 37 -3.35 -5.25 2.27
N VAL A 38 -4.33 -4.42 1.87
CA VAL A 38 -5.72 -4.83 1.64
C VAL A 38 -5.79 -5.95 0.59
N VAL A 39 -5.18 -5.75 -0.58
CA VAL A 39 -5.16 -6.78 -1.65
C VAL A 39 -4.53 -8.08 -1.16
N ALA A 40 -3.44 -7.99 -0.39
CA ALA A 40 -2.77 -9.17 0.12
C ALA A 40 -3.60 -9.90 1.19
N THR A 41 -4.32 -9.17 2.05
CA THR A 41 -5.29 -9.74 2.99
C THR A 41 -6.45 -10.42 2.27
N LEU A 42 -6.97 -9.82 1.19
CA LEU A 42 -8.00 -10.43 0.33
C LEU A 42 -7.51 -11.70 -0.38
N ALA A 43 -6.20 -11.83 -0.60
CA ALA A 43 -5.55 -13.04 -1.07
C ALA A 43 -5.17 -14.01 0.07
N GLU A 44 -5.83 -13.89 1.23
CA GLU A 44 -5.71 -14.76 2.40
C GLU A 44 -4.31 -14.79 3.06
N ALA A 45 -3.52 -13.73 2.90
CA ALA A 45 -2.26 -13.62 3.64
C ALA A 45 -2.51 -13.50 5.16
N ALA A 46 -2.01 -14.45 5.94
CA ALA A 46 -2.29 -14.56 7.38
C ALA A 46 -1.22 -13.90 8.26
N ASN A 47 -0.08 -13.51 7.69
CA ASN A 47 1.02 -12.90 8.43
C ASN A 47 1.84 -11.92 7.56
N TYR A 48 2.70 -11.12 8.18
CA TYR A 48 3.51 -10.11 7.48
C TYR A 48 4.44 -10.68 6.39
N ARG A 49 4.90 -11.93 6.55
CA ARG A 49 5.75 -12.60 5.55
C ARG A 49 4.93 -12.92 4.31
N GLU A 50 3.73 -13.45 4.48
CA GLU A 50 2.77 -13.70 3.39
C GLU A 50 2.30 -12.42 2.73
N LEU A 51 2.00 -11.37 3.51
CA LEU A 51 1.67 -10.06 2.94
C LEU A 51 2.78 -9.57 2.00
N GLY A 52 4.04 -9.70 2.41
CA GLY A 52 5.18 -9.36 1.56
C GLY A 52 5.36 -10.27 0.35
N SER A 53 5.04 -11.56 0.48
CA SER A 53 5.08 -12.52 -0.63
C SER A 53 4.03 -12.16 -1.68
N VAL A 54 2.77 -12.04 -1.27
CA VAL A 54 1.67 -11.64 -2.17
C VAL A 54 1.96 -10.29 -2.81
N ALA A 55 2.44 -9.31 -2.02
CA ALA A 55 2.84 -7.99 -2.52
C ALA A 55 3.90 -8.09 -3.65
N ALA A 56 4.90 -8.97 -3.51
CA ALA A 56 5.95 -9.15 -4.50
C ALA A 56 5.43 -9.78 -5.80
N ASP A 57 4.37 -10.59 -5.71
CA ASP A 57 3.76 -11.31 -6.82
C ASP A 57 2.63 -10.53 -7.51
N LEU A 58 2.26 -9.34 -7.00
CA LEU A 58 1.20 -8.54 -7.60
C LEU A 58 1.52 -8.14 -9.05
N PRO A 59 0.56 -8.27 -9.98
CA PRO A 59 0.72 -7.80 -11.34
C PRO A 59 1.05 -6.30 -11.39
N GLN A 60 1.90 -5.89 -12.33
CA GLN A 60 2.28 -4.48 -12.52
C GLN A 60 1.07 -3.56 -12.74
N ARG A 61 0.02 -4.06 -13.38
CA ARG A 61 -1.25 -3.32 -13.55
C ARG A 61 -1.90 -3.00 -12.21
N LEU A 62 -1.92 -3.96 -11.28
CA LEU A 62 -2.54 -3.76 -9.97
C LEU A 62 -1.66 -2.83 -9.12
N LEU A 63 -0.34 -2.97 -9.15
CA LEU A 63 0.58 -2.03 -8.52
C LEU A 63 0.41 -0.61 -9.06
N HIS A 64 0.11 -0.45 -10.35
CA HIS A 64 -0.17 0.87 -10.95
C HIS A 64 -1.44 1.48 -10.39
N ILE A 65 -2.54 0.70 -10.35
CA ILE A 65 -3.82 1.12 -9.77
C ILE A 65 -3.64 1.51 -8.30
N LEU A 66 -2.85 0.74 -7.55
CA LEU A 66 -2.54 0.99 -6.15
C LEU A 66 -1.59 2.18 -5.92
N GLY A 67 -1.11 2.86 -6.97
CA GLY A 67 -0.22 4.01 -6.82
C GLY A 67 1.18 3.64 -6.32
N ALA A 68 1.65 2.42 -6.62
CA ALA A 68 2.99 1.98 -6.23
C ALA A 68 4.08 2.89 -6.84
N ARG A 69 5.21 2.99 -6.15
CA ARG A 69 6.34 3.80 -6.60
C ARG A 69 7.03 3.14 -7.80
N TRP A 70 7.44 3.94 -8.77
CA TRP A 70 8.37 3.52 -9.82
C TRP A 70 9.79 3.29 -9.28
N ASN A 71 10.36 2.11 -9.57
CA ASN A 71 11.75 1.79 -9.30
C ASN A 71 12.57 1.90 -10.59
N GLN A 72 13.39 2.94 -10.67
CA GLN A 72 14.24 3.22 -11.84
C GLN A 72 15.23 2.07 -12.12
N ALA A 73 15.92 1.55 -11.10
CA ALA A 73 16.93 0.52 -11.27
C ALA A 73 16.39 -0.81 -11.82
N ARG A 74 15.11 -1.11 -11.55
CA ARG A 74 14.44 -2.34 -12.03
C ARG A 74 13.46 -2.09 -13.17
N HIS A 75 13.35 -0.85 -13.64
CA HIS A 75 12.39 -0.41 -14.67
C HIS A 75 10.97 -0.97 -14.47
N ARG A 76 10.48 -0.97 -13.22
CA ARG A 76 9.16 -1.49 -12.87
C ARG A 76 8.59 -0.83 -11.62
N LEU A 77 7.29 -0.99 -11.37
CA LEU A 77 6.66 -0.61 -10.12
C LEU A 77 7.12 -1.53 -8.98
N ALA A 78 7.48 -0.93 -7.85
CA ALA A 78 7.95 -1.64 -6.68
C ALA A 78 6.85 -1.71 -5.61
N ALA A 79 6.47 -2.93 -5.29
CA ALA A 79 5.66 -3.25 -4.12
C ALA A 79 6.44 -2.93 -2.82
N PRO A 80 5.74 -2.56 -1.73
CA PRO A 80 6.35 -2.48 -0.41
C PRO A 80 6.84 -3.88 0.04
N SER A 81 7.94 -3.92 0.76
CA SER A 81 8.43 -5.15 1.39
C SER A 81 7.60 -5.53 2.64
N ALA A 82 7.69 -6.79 3.07
CA ALA A 82 7.12 -7.24 4.35
C ALA A 82 7.49 -6.31 5.52
N GLY A 83 8.74 -5.86 5.60
CA GLY A 83 9.20 -4.94 6.65
C GLY A 83 8.61 -3.53 6.53
N THR A 84 8.26 -3.07 5.33
CA THR A 84 7.53 -1.81 5.15
C THR A 84 6.07 -1.97 5.55
N LEU A 85 5.41 -3.05 5.14
CA LEU A 85 4.03 -3.37 5.52
C LEU A 85 3.90 -3.47 7.04
N ARG A 86 4.74 -4.27 7.69
CA ARG A 86 4.75 -4.42 9.15
C ARG A 86 4.95 -3.09 9.88
N ARG A 87 5.93 -2.27 9.47
CA ARG A 87 6.21 -0.98 10.14
C ARG A 87 5.05 0.00 10.03
N VAL A 88 4.40 0.05 8.85
CA VAL A 88 3.22 0.89 8.66
C VAL A 88 2.08 0.35 9.52
N LEU A 89 1.71 -0.92 9.37
CA LEU A 89 0.54 -1.50 10.05
C LEU A 89 0.64 -1.45 11.59
N ILE A 90 1.83 -1.59 12.17
CA ILE A 90 2.03 -1.44 13.63
C ILE A 90 1.96 0.02 14.09
N GLY A 91 2.33 0.96 13.21
CA GLY A 91 2.39 2.38 13.56
C GLY A 91 1.10 3.14 13.29
N LEU A 92 0.13 2.55 12.59
CA LEU A 92 -1.14 3.22 12.28
C LEU A 92 -1.93 3.50 13.54
N ASP A 93 -2.58 4.66 13.56
CA ASP A 93 -3.67 4.93 14.48
C ASP A 93 -4.89 4.11 14.03
N ALA A 94 -5.33 3.19 14.89
CA ALA A 94 -6.45 2.30 14.58
C ALA A 94 -7.78 3.04 14.56
N ASP A 95 -7.96 4.06 15.40
CA ASP A 95 -9.20 4.84 15.48
C ASP A 95 -9.34 5.76 14.25
N GLU A 96 -8.23 6.35 13.81
CA GLU A 96 -8.18 7.13 12.55
C GLU A 96 -8.51 6.24 11.35
N LEU A 97 -7.91 5.04 11.29
CA LEU A 97 -8.18 4.08 10.23
C LEU A 97 -9.66 3.66 10.22
N ASP A 98 -10.23 3.29 11.37
CA ASP A 98 -11.62 2.86 11.51
C ASP A 98 -12.60 3.97 11.09
N THR A 99 -12.32 5.21 11.53
CA THR A 99 -13.08 6.40 11.12
C THR A 99 -13.01 6.62 9.60
N ALA A 100 -11.84 6.40 8.99
CA ALA A 100 -11.65 6.59 7.56
C ALA A 100 -12.39 5.52 6.74
N VAL A 101 -12.38 4.25 7.16
CA VAL A 101 -13.05 3.15 6.44
C VAL A 101 -14.54 3.01 6.73
N GLY A 102 -15.02 3.67 7.79
CA GLY A 102 -16.42 3.72 8.18
C GLY A 102 -16.82 2.57 9.11
N SER A 103 -17.39 2.94 10.26
CA SER A 103 -18.33 2.10 11.01
C SER A 103 -19.62 1.88 10.24
#